data_AF-A0A8H6M271-F1
#
_entry.id   AF-A0A8H6M271-F1
#
_cell.length_a   1.000
_cell.length_b   1.000
_cell.length_c   1.000
_cell.angle_alpha   90.00
_cell.angle_beta   90.00
_cell.angle_gamma   90.00
#
_symmetry.space_group_name_H-M   'P 1'
#
loop_
_entity.id
_entity.type
_entity.pdbx_description
1 polymer ?
#
loop_
_entity_poly.entity_id
_entity_poly.type
_entity_poly.pdbx_seq_one_letter_code
_entity_poly.pdbx_strand_id
1 'polypeptide(L)'
;MVSTKDALESFSEEVKCYALPYGALGFVSHVLTYYTIIALWFGRKPLWPFSRVSYSWLDLTLGGFGLLISTLLTIVTIVRCKDSWELLVIAIWKMAMSLLNGLTAVHVAILYILERRKLKRERRKEGSEDGGGVAVQGGGEGQVEKAKGADGQPGSGAHEKESSAGESEKETETPIKVVLNPMRWVWWWIVLYIPGMFAGVVGLMALVVKYHKTHGGVLKLTAGFYTVVGAGILVVAAGLLYQLRNAQDHATARRIMLGGLTWVVSAFSILAVFYSDWALGMMTDNITGLPSGDASALYWTYWVSKRLPMFSL
;
A
#
# COMPACT_ATOMS: atom_id res chain seq x y z
N MET A 1 -23.06 30.07 -30.60
CA MET A 1 -23.18 29.16 -29.44
C MET A 1 -22.65 27.81 -29.90
N VAL A 2 -21.59 27.30 -29.26
CA VAL A 2 -21.10 25.93 -29.55
C VAL A 2 -22.19 24.95 -29.13
N SER A 3 -22.54 23.99 -29.99
CA SER A 3 -23.54 22.99 -29.66
C SER A 3 -23.02 22.11 -28.53
N THR A 4 -23.90 21.71 -27.61
CA THR A 4 -23.55 20.82 -26.49
C THR A 4 -22.92 19.51 -26.98
N LYS A 5 -23.29 19.06 -28.19
CA LYS A 5 -22.73 17.88 -28.86
C LYS A 5 -21.27 18.10 -29.25
N ASP A 6 -20.95 19.21 -29.90
CA ASP A 6 -19.58 19.53 -30.33
C ASP A 6 -18.61 19.60 -29.15
N ALA A 7 -19.06 20.16 -28.01
CA ALA A 7 -18.26 20.22 -26.79
C ALA A 7 -17.97 18.82 -26.19
N LEU A 8 -18.94 17.89 -26.31
CA LEU A 8 -18.81 16.52 -25.83
C LEU A 8 -17.90 15.68 -26.74
N GLU A 9 -18.04 15.83 -28.05
CA GLU A 9 -17.15 15.20 -29.03
C GLU A 9 -15.71 15.69 -28.86
N SER A 10 -15.50 17.00 -28.71
CA SER A 10 -14.18 17.58 -28.41
C SER A 10 -13.57 17.02 -27.13
N PHE A 11 -14.37 16.86 -26.06
CA PHE A 11 -13.87 16.28 -24.82
C PHE A 11 -13.54 14.78 -24.94
N SER A 12 -14.38 14.03 -25.65
CA SER A 12 -14.13 12.61 -25.92
C SER A 12 -12.82 12.42 -26.67
N GLU A 13 -12.52 13.27 -27.66
CA GLU A 13 -11.22 13.27 -28.34
C GLU A 13 -10.06 13.65 -27.42
N GLU A 14 -10.20 14.70 -26.59
CA GLU A 14 -9.18 15.09 -25.59
C GLU A 14 -8.87 13.94 -24.61
N VAL A 15 -9.91 13.22 -24.14
CA VAL A 15 -9.76 12.12 -23.18
C VAL A 15 -9.08 10.88 -23.76
N LYS A 16 -9.03 10.69 -25.08
CA LYS A 16 -8.32 9.54 -25.68
C LYS A 16 -6.83 9.51 -25.34
N CYS A 17 -6.21 10.64 -25.00
CA CYS A 17 -4.83 10.68 -24.53
C CYS A 17 -4.67 10.03 -23.13
N TYR A 18 -5.75 10.00 -22.34
CA TYR A 18 -5.74 9.66 -20.93
C TYR A 18 -5.97 8.16 -20.71
N ALA A 19 -4.86 7.41 -20.55
CA ALA A 19 -4.89 5.94 -20.45
C ALA A 19 -5.04 5.39 -19.02
N LEU A 20 -5.26 6.24 -18.01
CA LEU A 20 -5.36 5.81 -16.61
C LEU A 20 -6.81 5.41 -16.25
N PRO A 21 -7.01 4.40 -15.38
CA PRO A 21 -8.33 4.03 -14.89
C PRO A 21 -9.09 5.19 -14.24
N TYR A 22 -10.35 5.36 -14.64
CA TYR A 22 -11.35 6.26 -14.06
C TYR A 22 -12.72 5.56 -14.04
N GLY A 23 -13.79 6.24 -13.65
CA GLY A 23 -15.13 5.65 -13.53
C GLY A 23 -15.20 4.56 -12.46
N ALA A 24 -16.08 3.58 -12.64
CA ALA A 24 -16.26 2.47 -11.71
C ALA A 24 -14.97 1.63 -11.56
N LEU A 25 -14.24 1.38 -12.64
CA LEU A 25 -12.97 0.64 -12.59
C LEU A 25 -11.87 1.42 -11.85
N GLY A 26 -11.81 2.73 -12.05
CA GLY A 26 -10.94 3.63 -11.27
C GLY A 26 -11.29 3.60 -9.78
N PHE A 27 -12.59 3.70 -9.46
CA PHE A 27 -13.07 3.65 -8.08
C PHE A 27 -12.71 2.33 -7.38
N VAL A 28 -13.06 1.19 -8.00
CA VAL A 28 -12.69 -0.15 -7.49
C VAL A 28 -11.19 -0.26 -7.33
N SER A 29 -10.43 0.26 -8.29
CA SER A 29 -8.97 0.31 -8.23
C SER A 29 -8.47 1.07 -7.00
N HIS A 30 -9.04 2.22 -6.65
CA HIS A 30 -8.66 2.95 -5.45
C HIS A 30 -9.08 2.24 -4.16
N VAL A 31 -10.30 1.68 -4.11
CA VAL A 31 -10.78 0.89 -2.95
C VAL A 31 -9.84 -0.28 -2.67
N LEU A 32 -9.49 -1.07 -3.69
CA LEU A 32 -8.55 -2.19 -3.54
C LEU A 32 -7.18 -1.71 -3.07
N THR A 33 -6.72 -0.55 -3.52
CA THR A 33 -5.42 -0.01 -3.12
C THR A 33 -5.42 0.39 -1.65
N TYR A 34 -6.44 1.10 -1.18
CA TYR A 34 -6.57 1.44 0.25
C TYR A 34 -6.67 0.18 1.11
N TYR A 35 -7.45 -0.79 0.65
CA TYR A 35 -7.56 -2.08 1.32
C TYR A 35 -6.20 -2.81 1.44
N THR A 36 -5.39 -2.83 0.37
CA THR A 36 -4.03 -3.41 0.42
C THR A 36 -3.15 -2.70 1.44
N ILE A 37 -3.16 -1.36 1.46
CA ILE A 37 -2.37 -0.58 2.42
C ILE A 37 -2.77 -0.92 3.85
N ILE A 38 -4.07 -0.96 4.13
CA ILE A 38 -4.59 -1.31 5.45
C ILE A 38 -4.17 -2.74 5.84
N ALA A 39 -4.31 -3.72 4.94
CA ALA A 39 -3.90 -5.10 5.20
C ALA A 39 -2.39 -5.20 5.51
N LEU A 40 -1.55 -4.49 4.74
CA LEU A 40 -0.11 -4.44 4.95
C LEU A 40 0.27 -3.74 6.27
N TRP A 41 -0.45 -2.68 6.67
CA TRP A 41 -0.25 -2.05 7.98
C TRP A 41 -0.56 -2.99 9.15
N PHE A 42 -1.50 -3.92 8.97
CA PHE A 42 -1.78 -4.98 9.94
C PHE A 42 -0.90 -6.23 9.77
N GLY A 43 0.06 -6.22 8.84
CA GLY A 43 0.93 -7.36 8.57
C GLY A 43 0.19 -8.60 8.04
N ARG A 44 -0.95 -8.41 7.38
CA ARG A 44 -1.79 -9.47 6.80
C ARG A 44 -1.75 -9.41 5.28
N LYS A 45 -1.89 -10.58 4.65
CA LYS A 45 -2.02 -10.66 3.19
C LYS A 45 -3.37 -10.04 2.77
N PRO A 46 -3.40 -9.24 1.69
CA PRO A 46 -4.64 -8.64 1.20
C PRO A 46 -5.57 -9.68 0.56
N LEU A 47 -5.02 -10.75 -0.03
CA LEU A 47 -5.81 -11.83 -0.60
C LEU A 47 -6.24 -12.83 0.49
N TRP A 48 -7.48 -13.29 0.41
CA TRP A 48 -7.99 -14.36 1.25
C TRP A 48 -7.31 -15.69 0.85
N PRO A 49 -6.86 -16.54 1.80
CA PRO A 49 -7.04 -16.46 3.26
C PRO A 49 -6.07 -15.48 3.95
N PHE A 50 -6.58 -14.72 4.93
CA PHE A 50 -5.89 -13.69 5.73
C PHE A 50 -4.77 -14.22 6.63
N SER A 51 -3.75 -14.79 5.99
CA SER A 51 -2.54 -15.26 6.64
C SER A 51 -1.58 -14.10 6.94
N ARG A 52 -0.63 -14.32 7.86
CA ARG A 52 0.46 -13.38 8.10
C ARG A 52 1.35 -13.32 6.86
N VAL A 53 1.80 -12.12 6.50
CA VAL A 53 2.71 -11.91 5.36
C VAL A 53 4.02 -12.63 5.66
N SER A 54 4.39 -13.59 4.82
CA SER A 54 5.69 -14.24 4.89
C SER A 54 6.62 -13.49 3.96
N TYR A 55 7.09 -12.31 4.39
CA TYR A 55 7.89 -11.41 3.57
C TYR A 55 9.00 -12.15 2.82
N SER A 56 8.75 -12.38 1.54
CA SER A 56 9.65 -13.04 0.62
C SER A 56 10.36 -11.99 -0.21
N TRP A 57 11.55 -12.31 -0.73
CA TRP A 57 12.21 -11.43 -1.70
C TRP A 57 11.35 -11.26 -2.96
N LEU A 58 10.51 -12.26 -3.29
CA LEU A 58 9.54 -12.19 -4.38
C LEU A 58 8.50 -11.08 -4.17
N ASP A 59 8.08 -10.83 -2.93
CA ASP A 59 7.10 -9.77 -2.62
C ASP A 59 7.67 -8.39 -2.93
N LEU A 60 8.95 -8.21 -2.58
CA LEU A 60 9.68 -6.98 -2.82
C LEU A 60 9.91 -6.76 -4.32
N THR A 61 10.23 -7.81 -5.09
CA THR A 61 10.44 -7.68 -6.54
C THR A 61 9.14 -7.44 -7.29
N LEU A 62 8.04 -8.13 -6.93
CA LEU A 62 6.71 -7.89 -7.51
C LEU A 62 6.21 -6.47 -7.22
N GLY A 63 6.39 -6.00 -5.98
CA GLY A 63 6.06 -4.63 -5.60
C GLY A 63 6.87 -3.59 -6.37
N GLY A 64 8.19 -3.78 -6.45
CA GLY A 64 9.09 -2.89 -7.20
C GLY A 64 8.80 -2.86 -8.70
N PHE A 65 8.53 -4.03 -9.30
CA PHE A 65 8.21 -4.15 -10.72
C PHE A 65 6.85 -3.51 -11.06
N GLY A 66 5.82 -3.73 -10.23
CA GLY A 66 4.53 -3.08 -10.37
C GLY A 66 4.61 -1.55 -10.25
N LEU A 67 5.43 -1.05 -9.31
CA LEU A 67 5.69 0.38 -9.16
C LEU A 67 6.39 0.96 -10.40
N LEU A 68 7.39 0.26 -10.93
CA LEU A 68 8.13 0.68 -12.11
C LEU A 68 7.21 0.77 -13.34
N ILE A 69 6.46 -0.30 -13.64
CA ILE A 69 5.55 -0.32 -14.80
C ILE A 69 4.48 0.77 -14.67
N SER A 70 3.82 0.87 -13.52
CA SER A 70 2.76 1.87 -13.31
C SER A 70 3.29 3.30 -13.44
N THR A 71 4.52 3.56 -12.99
CA THR A 71 5.18 4.86 -13.15
C THR A 71 5.47 5.16 -14.62
N LEU A 72 6.05 4.22 -15.37
CA LEU A 72 6.35 4.38 -16.79
C LEU A 72 5.08 4.64 -17.61
N LEU A 73 4.00 3.89 -17.38
CA LEU A 73 2.72 4.08 -18.06
C LEU A 73 2.06 5.42 -17.71
N THR A 74 2.26 5.89 -16.48
CA THR A 74 1.78 7.23 -16.09
C THR A 74 2.57 8.32 -16.79
N ILE A 75 3.90 8.17 -16.92
CA ILE A 75 4.75 9.10 -17.69
C ILE A 75 4.30 9.15 -19.15
N VAL A 76 4.05 8.00 -19.78
CA VAL A 76 3.51 7.93 -21.15
C VAL A 76 2.19 8.69 -21.27
N THR A 77 1.30 8.56 -20.26
CA THR A 77 0.03 9.30 -20.23
C THR A 77 0.25 10.80 -20.11
N ILE A 78 1.17 11.25 -19.24
CA ILE A 78 1.52 12.66 -19.08
C ILE A 78 2.05 13.25 -20.39
N VAL A 79 2.94 12.53 -21.08
CA VAL A 79 3.48 12.96 -22.37
C VAL A 79 2.40 13.04 -23.45
N ARG A 80 1.46 12.08 -23.47
CA ARG A 80 0.33 12.08 -24.42
C ARG A 80 -0.67 13.20 -24.16
N CYS A 81 -0.91 13.55 -22.90
CA CYS A 81 -1.86 14.60 -22.50
C CYS A 81 -1.22 15.97 -22.27
N LYS A 82 -0.03 16.23 -22.83
CA LYS A 82 0.71 17.49 -22.61
C LYS A 82 -0.05 18.75 -23.04
N ASP A 83 -0.95 18.62 -24.01
CA ASP A 83 -1.70 19.73 -24.59
C ASP A 83 -2.99 20.04 -23.79
N SER A 84 -3.37 19.17 -22.85
CA SER A 84 -4.54 19.32 -21.96
C SER A 84 -4.09 19.40 -20.51
N TRP A 85 -3.77 20.62 -20.04
CA TRP A 85 -3.17 20.84 -18.72
C TRP A 85 -4.04 20.27 -17.58
N GLU A 86 -5.36 20.25 -17.73
CA GLU A 86 -6.30 19.71 -16.73
C GLU A 86 -6.09 18.20 -16.54
N LEU A 87 -6.03 17.44 -17.64
CA LEU A 87 -5.78 16.00 -17.62
C LEU A 87 -4.35 15.69 -17.18
N LEU A 88 -3.39 16.54 -17.54
CA LEU A 88 -1.99 16.43 -17.15
C LEU A 88 -1.83 16.52 -15.63
N VAL A 89 -2.43 17.50 -14.95
CA VAL A 89 -2.30 17.63 -13.49
C VAL A 89 -3.03 16.50 -12.74
N ILE A 90 -4.14 15.99 -13.29
CA ILE A 90 -4.81 14.79 -12.76
C ILE A 90 -3.89 13.55 -12.92
N ALA A 91 -3.22 13.41 -14.06
CA ALA A 91 -2.28 12.31 -14.29
C ALA A 91 -1.09 12.37 -13.32
N ILE A 92 -0.51 13.57 -13.11
CA ILE A 92 0.56 13.80 -12.11
C ILE A 92 0.08 13.44 -10.71
N TRP A 93 -1.14 13.84 -10.34
CA TRP A 93 -1.72 13.47 -9.04
C TRP A 93 -1.86 11.95 -8.88
N LYS A 94 -2.40 11.25 -9.89
CA LYS A 94 -2.50 9.79 -9.87
C LYS A 94 -1.12 9.10 -9.83
N MET A 95 -0.11 9.69 -10.48
CA MET A 95 1.28 9.25 -10.36
C MET A 95 1.78 9.35 -8.92
N ALA A 96 1.61 10.53 -8.30
CA ALA A 96 2.04 10.78 -6.92
C ALA A 96 1.37 9.82 -5.94
N MET A 97 0.08 9.52 -6.12
CA MET A 97 -0.61 8.50 -5.34
C MET A 97 -0.01 7.10 -5.57
N SER A 98 0.24 6.71 -6.82
CA SER A 98 0.81 5.39 -7.15
C SER A 98 2.19 5.23 -6.50
N LEU A 99 3.03 6.27 -6.60
CA LEU A 99 4.34 6.33 -5.96
C LEU A 99 4.24 6.24 -4.43
N LEU A 100 3.36 7.03 -3.81
CA LEU A 100 3.11 6.99 -2.37
C LEU A 100 2.81 5.57 -1.90
N ASN A 101 1.90 4.88 -2.59
CA ASN A 101 1.44 3.56 -2.22
C ASN A 101 2.54 2.50 -2.42
N GLY A 102 3.23 2.52 -3.56
CA GLY A 102 4.33 1.60 -3.84
C GLY A 102 5.52 1.80 -2.91
N LEU A 103 5.93 3.05 -2.67
CA LEU A 103 7.02 3.38 -1.76
C LEU A 103 6.68 3.03 -0.32
N THR A 104 5.44 3.25 0.12
CA THR A 104 4.99 2.83 1.47
C THR A 104 5.07 1.32 1.63
N ALA A 105 4.60 0.54 0.64
CA ALA A 105 4.65 -0.92 0.67
C ALA A 105 6.10 -1.43 0.72
N VAL A 106 6.97 -0.91 -0.16
CA VAL A 106 8.40 -1.24 -0.18
C VAL A 106 9.09 -0.87 1.13
N HIS A 107 8.81 0.32 1.67
CA HIS A 107 9.38 0.79 2.93
C HIS A 107 8.99 -0.15 4.09
N VAL A 108 7.71 -0.49 4.23
CA VAL A 108 7.22 -1.41 5.28
C VAL A 108 7.87 -2.78 5.14
N ALA A 109 8.00 -3.30 3.92
CA ALA A 109 8.70 -4.57 3.67
C ALA A 109 10.18 -4.52 4.07
N ILE A 110 10.90 -3.45 3.75
CA ILE A 110 12.30 -3.25 4.13
C ILE A 110 12.43 -3.20 5.66
N LEU A 111 11.61 -2.41 6.35
CA LEU A 111 11.63 -2.32 7.82
C LEU A 111 11.42 -3.69 8.46
N TYR A 112 10.48 -4.49 7.95
CA TYR A 112 10.24 -5.83 8.46
C TYR A 112 11.45 -6.76 8.24
N ILE A 113 12.07 -6.74 7.06
CA ILE A 113 13.26 -7.54 6.75
C ILE A 113 14.43 -7.15 7.67
N LEU A 114 14.64 -5.85 7.91
CA LEU A 114 15.69 -5.35 8.79
C LEU A 114 15.48 -5.80 10.23
N GLU A 115 14.26 -5.68 10.76
CA GLU A 115 13.94 -6.09 12.13
C GLU A 115 14.08 -7.61 12.31
N ARG A 116 13.63 -8.40 11.33
CA ARG A 116 13.81 -9.86 11.33
C ARG A 116 15.30 -10.25 11.31
N ARG A 117 16.13 -9.53 10.55
CA ARG A 117 17.59 -9.75 10.53
C ARG A 117 18.23 -9.40 11.88
N LYS A 118 17.75 -8.34 12.53
CA LYS A 118 18.23 -7.93 13.87
C LYS A 118 17.93 -9.01 14.91
N LEU A 119 16.69 -9.49 14.98
CA LEU A 119 16.28 -10.56 15.90
C LEU A 119 17.05 -11.87 15.68
N LYS A 120 17.31 -12.24 14.42
CA LYS A 120 18.15 -13.41 14.11
C LYS A 120 19.60 -13.25 14.59
N ARG A 121 20.14 -12.02 14.61
CA ARG A 121 21.48 -11.75 15.15
C ARG A 121 21.50 -11.83 16.67
N GLU A 122 20.44 -11.37 17.35
CA GLU A 122 20.31 -11.44 18.81
C GLU A 122 20.24 -12.91 19.27
N ARG A 123 19.40 -13.75 18.64
CA ARG A 123 19.34 -15.20 18.96
C ARG A 123 20.66 -15.93 18.73
N ARG A 124 21.43 -15.55 17.69
CA ARG A 124 22.77 -16.12 17.46
C ARG A 124 23.79 -15.71 18.51
N LYS A 125 23.63 -14.55 19.14
CA LYS A 125 24.49 -14.11 20.24
C LYS A 125 24.15 -14.90 21.52
N GLU A 126 22.87 -15.01 21.84
CA GLU A 126 22.38 -15.77 23.01
C GLU A 126 22.82 -17.25 22.93
N GLY A 127 22.64 -17.90 21.79
CA GLY A 127 23.06 -19.30 21.62
C GLY A 127 24.58 -19.52 21.64
N SER A 128 25.39 -18.48 21.44
CA SER A 128 26.85 -18.59 21.52
C SER A 128 27.39 -18.43 22.94
N GLU A 129 26.64 -17.79 23.84
CA GLU A 129 27.06 -17.61 25.24
C GLU A 129 26.83 -18.88 26.06
N ASP A 130 25.74 -19.62 25.81
CA ASP A 130 25.45 -20.87 26.52
C ASP A 130 26.36 -22.04 26.13
N GLY A 131 26.97 -22.02 24.93
CA GLY A 131 27.85 -23.09 24.44
C GLY A 131 29.30 -23.05 24.95
N GLY A 132 29.73 -21.95 25.59
CA GLY A 132 31.13 -21.72 25.96
C GLY A 132 31.52 -22.05 27.42
N GLY A 133 30.58 -22.48 28.25
CA GLY A 133 30.75 -22.50 29.71
C GLY A 133 31.19 -23.81 30.38
N VAL A 134 31.27 -24.94 29.68
CA VAL A 134 31.60 -26.25 30.30
C VAL A 134 32.89 -26.83 29.73
N ALA A 135 34.00 -26.15 29.98
CA ALA A 135 35.31 -26.80 30.02
C ALA A 135 35.44 -27.51 31.38
N VAL A 136 34.84 -28.70 31.51
CA VAL A 136 35.13 -29.60 32.63
C VAL A 136 36.57 -30.08 32.46
N GLN A 137 37.48 -29.44 33.18
CA GLN A 137 38.73 -30.04 33.62
C GLN A 137 38.37 -31.22 34.53
N GLY A 138 38.36 -32.41 33.97
CA GLY A 138 38.26 -33.68 34.69
C GLY A 138 39.45 -34.56 34.34
N GLY A 139 40.63 -34.22 34.84
CA GLY A 139 41.77 -35.14 34.89
C GLY A 139 41.59 -36.11 36.06
N GLY A 140 41.67 -37.40 35.79
CA GLY A 140 41.68 -38.47 36.78
C GLY A 140 42.11 -39.79 36.14
N GLU A 141 43.39 -40.13 36.30
CA GLU A 141 44.04 -41.37 35.88
C GLU A 141 43.58 -42.61 36.66
N GLY A 142 43.73 -43.78 36.02
CA GLY A 142 43.81 -45.13 36.63
C GLY A 142 42.57 -46.00 36.41
N GLN A 143 42.62 -47.31 36.17
CA GLN A 143 43.70 -48.28 36.06
C GLN A 143 43.10 -49.57 35.44
N VAL A 144 43.97 -50.33 34.77
CA VAL A 144 43.92 -51.73 34.29
C VAL A 144 42.92 -52.67 34.98
N GLU A 145 42.12 -53.43 34.21
CA GLU A 145 42.04 -54.89 34.38
C GLU A 145 41.55 -55.65 33.14
N LYS A 146 42.10 -56.86 33.02
CA LYS A 146 42.17 -57.74 31.85
C LYS A 146 41.31 -58.96 32.16
N ALA A 147 40.33 -59.29 31.32
CA ALA A 147 39.69 -60.61 31.38
C ALA A 147 39.42 -61.15 29.96
N LYS A 148 40.08 -62.29 29.69
CA LYS A 148 39.83 -63.21 28.59
C LYS A 148 38.50 -63.92 28.80
N GLY A 149 37.77 -64.20 27.72
CA GLY A 149 36.72 -65.23 27.69
C GLY A 149 36.20 -65.40 26.27
N ALA A 150 36.56 -66.51 25.64
CA ALA A 150 36.07 -66.94 24.34
C ALA A 150 34.65 -67.51 24.44
N ASP A 151 33.80 -67.30 23.44
CA ASP A 151 33.31 -68.38 22.57
C ASP A 151 32.36 -67.84 21.49
N GLY A 152 32.37 -68.53 20.35
CA GLY A 152 32.01 -67.97 19.05
C GLY A 152 30.55 -68.07 18.63
N GLN A 153 30.25 -67.37 17.54
CA GLN A 153 29.18 -67.74 16.60
C GLN A 153 29.39 -67.05 15.25
N PRO A 154 29.38 -67.77 14.11
CA PRO A 154 29.40 -67.15 12.79
C PRO A 154 27.96 -66.90 12.33
N GLY A 155 27.54 -65.64 12.39
CA GLY A 155 26.25 -65.19 11.89
C GLY A 155 26.43 -64.21 10.72
N SER A 156 26.35 -64.74 9.51
CA SER A 156 26.19 -63.98 8.27
C SER A 156 24.92 -63.11 8.37
N GLY A 157 25.09 -61.80 8.50
CA GLY A 157 24.00 -60.82 8.55
C GLY A 157 24.37 -59.59 7.71
N ALA A 158 23.44 -59.19 6.85
CA ALA A 158 23.59 -58.16 5.84
C ALA A 158 24.00 -56.79 6.41
N HIS A 159 24.75 -56.05 5.59
CA HIS A 159 25.15 -54.66 5.78
C HIS A 159 23.90 -53.74 5.82
N GLU A 160 23.31 -53.58 7.00
CA GLU A 160 22.35 -52.51 7.26
C GLU A 160 23.14 -51.27 7.64
N LYS A 161 23.26 -50.36 6.67
CA LYS A 161 23.86 -49.04 6.85
C LYS A 161 22.83 -48.22 7.63
N GLU A 162 22.85 -48.30 8.95
CA GLU A 162 22.18 -47.34 9.83
C GLU A 162 22.79 -45.96 9.56
N SER A 163 22.26 -45.27 8.55
CA SER A 163 22.34 -43.83 8.48
C SER A 163 21.52 -43.30 9.64
N SER A 164 22.21 -43.13 10.78
CA SER A 164 21.87 -42.18 11.83
C SER A 164 21.81 -40.78 11.19
N ALA A 165 20.77 -40.57 10.39
CA ALA A 165 20.32 -39.28 9.98
C ALA A 165 19.67 -38.70 11.24
N GLY A 166 20.49 -38.01 12.03
CA GLY A 166 20.00 -37.23 13.16
C GLY A 166 18.79 -36.45 12.69
N GLU A 167 17.62 -36.82 13.20
CA GLU A 167 16.42 -36.00 13.14
C GLU A 167 16.79 -34.70 13.83
N SER A 168 17.29 -33.75 13.04
CA SER A 168 17.32 -32.36 13.40
C SER A 168 15.87 -32.01 13.66
N GLU A 169 15.48 -32.05 14.94
CA GLU A 169 14.21 -31.49 15.41
C GLU A 169 14.05 -30.17 14.68
N LYS A 170 13.05 -30.11 13.80
CA LYS A 170 12.60 -28.83 13.24
C LYS A 170 12.00 -28.10 14.43
N GLU A 171 12.86 -27.41 15.18
CA GLU A 171 12.47 -26.45 16.18
C GLU A 171 11.34 -25.63 15.56
N THR A 172 10.16 -25.80 16.14
CA THR A 172 8.96 -25.15 15.67
C THR A 172 9.13 -23.67 16.04
N GLU A 173 9.78 -22.91 15.15
CA GLU A 173 10.08 -21.49 15.35
C GLU A 173 8.79 -20.77 15.75
N THR A 174 8.72 -20.34 17.00
CA THR A 174 7.59 -19.55 17.48
C THR A 174 7.52 -18.25 16.68
N PRO A 175 6.34 -17.88 16.14
CA PRO A 175 6.23 -16.77 15.20
C PRO A 175 6.47 -15.44 15.93
N ILE A 176 7.57 -14.78 15.59
CA ILE A 176 7.99 -13.53 16.24
C ILE A 176 6.94 -12.43 15.97
N LYS A 177 6.38 -11.86 17.05
CA LYS A 177 5.41 -10.76 16.98
C LYS A 177 6.15 -9.43 16.94
N VAL A 178 6.52 -8.96 15.75
CA VAL A 178 7.10 -7.63 15.57
C VAL A 178 5.98 -6.59 15.57
N VAL A 179 5.94 -5.72 16.58
CA VAL A 179 5.03 -4.57 16.62
C VAL A 179 5.73 -3.37 15.99
N LEU A 180 5.51 -3.15 14.70
CA LEU A 180 5.95 -1.92 14.03
C LEU A 180 4.90 -0.82 14.24
N ASN A 181 5.38 0.41 14.46
CA ASN A 181 4.56 1.63 14.40
C ASN A 181 4.76 2.31 13.04
N PRO A 182 4.14 1.83 11.95
CA PRO A 182 4.39 2.34 10.59
C PRO A 182 4.05 3.83 10.44
N MET A 183 3.06 4.32 11.19
CA MET A 183 2.58 5.71 11.14
C MET A 183 3.69 6.77 11.27
N ARG A 184 4.71 6.52 12.10
CA ARG A 184 5.80 7.49 12.33
C ARG A 184 6.71 7.70 11.11
N TRP A 185 6.73 6.75 10.17
CA TRP A 185 7.51 6.87 8.93
C TRP A 185 6.62 7.26 7.75
N VAL A 186 5.36 6.84 7.77
CA VAL A 186 4.41 7.07 6.67
C VAL A 186 3.97 8.53 6.57
N TRP A 187 3.91 9.28 7.68
CA TRP A 187 3.41 10.67 7.66
C TRP A 187 4.16 11.58 6.69
N TRP A 188 5.47 11.40 6.53
CA TRP A 188 6.28 12.22 5.62
C TRP A 188 5.83 12.06 4.16
N TRP A 189 5.48 10.83 3.77
CA TRP A 189 4.98 10.56 2.44
C TRP A 189 3.59 11.17 2.18
N ILE A 190 2.73 11.20 3.22
CA ILE A 190 1.44 11.87 3.14
C ILE A 190 1.63 13.37 2.89
N VAL A 191 2.59 14.01 3.55
CA VAL A 191 2.90 15.43 3.33
C VAL A 191 3.31 15.71 1.88
N LEU A 192 4.13 14.84 1.29
CA LEU A 192 4.54 14.97 -0.12
C LEU A 192 3.38 14.77 -1.11
N TYR A 193 2.34 14.04 -0.73
CA TYR A 193 1.16 13.82 -1.58
C TYR A 193 0.22 15.04 -1.65
N ILE A 194 0.18 15.85 -0.60
CA ILE A 194 -0.76 16.98 -0.49
C ILE A 194 -0.68 17.97 -1.67
N PRO A 195 0.50 18.48 -2.09
CA PRO A 195 0.59 19.40 -3.23
C PRO A 195 0.07 18.79 -4.54
N GLY A 196 0.42 17.52 -4.80
CA GLY A 196 -0.07 16.80 -5.99
C GLY A 196 -1.58 16.64 -6.00
N MET A 197 -2.17 16.35 -4.83
CA MET A 197 -3.62 16.28 -4.67
C MET A 197 -4.31 17.61 -4.95
N PHE A 198 -3.79 18.72 -4.42
CA PHE A 198 -4.36 20.04 -4.71
C PHE A 198 -4.29 20.37 -6.20
N ALA A 199 -3.15 20.13 -6.85
CA ALA A 199 -3.00 20.35 -8.29
C ALA A 199 -4.01 19.51 -9.10
N GLY A 200 -4.16 18.22 -8.76
CA GLY A 200 -5.10 17.33 -9.41
C GLY A 200 -6.57 17.75 -9.22
N VAL A 201 -6.96 18.16 -8.01
CA VAL A 201 -8.31 18.66 -7.73
C VAL A 201 -8.58 19.97 -8.47
N VAL A 202 -7.60 20.88 -8.56
CA VAL A 202 -7.73 22.13 -9.33
C VAL A 202 -7.97 21.84 -10.81
N GLY A 203 -7.19 20.95 -11.43
CA GLY A 203 -7.42 20.55 -12.83
C GLY A 203 -8.78 19.89 -13.05
N LEU A 204 -9.18 19.02 -12.11
CA LEU A 204 -10.51 18.40 -12.16
C LEU A 204 -11.64 19.42 -12.04
N MET A 205 -11.51 20.41 -11.15
CA MET A 205 -12.52 21.47 -11.00
C MET A 205 -12.57 22.37 -12.24
N ALA A 206 -11.43 22.62 -12.90
CA ALA A 206 -11.43 23.33 -14.17
C ALA A 206 -12.24 22.57 -15.25
N LEU A 207 -12.09 21.24 -15.35
CA LEU A 207 -12.94 20.41 -16.23
C LEU A 207 -14.41 20.46 -15.83
N VAL A 208 -14.72 20.34 -14.54
CA VAL A 208 -16.10 20.39 -14.04
C VAL A 208 -16.74 21.73 -14.41
N VAL A 209 -16.05 22.85 -14.21
CA VAL A 209 -16.57 24.16 -14.59
C VAL A 209 -16.75 24.26 -16.12
N LYS A 210 -15.82 23.72 -16.92
CA LYS A 210 -15.92 23.68 -18.39
C LYS A 210 -17.14 22.88 -18.87
N TYR A 211 -17.47 21.76 -18.22
CA TYR A 211 -18.47 20.78 -18.71
C TYR A 211 -19.74 20.61 -17.87
N HIS A 212 -19.91 21.31 -16.73
CA HIS A 212 -21.07 21.11 -15.83
C HIS A 212 -22.42 21.38 -16.49
N LYS A 213 -22.48 22.27 -17.50
CA LYS A 213 -23.73 22.60 -18.19
C LYS A 213 -24.27 21.43 -19.01
N THR A 214 -23.40 20.55 -19.48
CA THR A 214 -23.76 19.38 -20.29
C THR A 214 -24.24 18.22 -19.42
N HIS A 215 -23.63 18.03 -18.25
CA HIS A 215 -23.88 16.89 -17.38
C HIS A 215 -24.34 17.32 -15.98
N GLY A 216 -25.65 17.45 -15.79
CA GLY A 216 -26.23 17.79 -14.48
C GLY A 216 -25.88 16.80 -13.35
N GLY A 217 -25.50 15.56 -13.70
CA GLY A 217 -24.99 14.56 -12.75
C GLY A 217 -23.69 14.99 -12.05
N VAL A 218 -22.77 15.61 -12.80
CA VAL A 218 -21.47 16.07 -12.27
C VAL A 218 -21.68 17.16 -11.22
N LEU A 219 -22.63 18.07 -11.44
CA LEU A 219 -22.96 19.12 -10.47
C LEU A 219 -23.50 18.52 -9.15
N LYS A 220 -24.41 17.55 -9.22
CA LYS A 220 -24.94 16.84 -8.04
C LYS A 220 -23.83 16.11 -7.28
N LEU A 221 -22.93 15.43 -8.01
CA LEU A 221 -21.78 14.74 -7.43
C LEU A 221 -20.84 15.74 -6.72
N THR A 222 -20.54 16.87 -7.37
CA THR A 222 -19.68 17.94 -6.83
C THR A 222 -20.28 18.54 -5.55
N ALA A 223 -21.58 18.83 -5.56
CA ALA A 223 -22.30 19.31 -4.39
C ALA A 223 -22.25 18.31 -3.23
N GLY A 224 -22.44 17.02 -3.50
CA GLY A 224 -22.30 15.95 -2.50
C GLY A 224 -20.91 15.89 -1.90
N PHE A 225 -19.86 15.93 -2.73
CA PHE A 225 -18.46 15.96 -2.29
C PHE A 225 -18.19 17.14 -1.33
N TYR A 226 -18.53 18.36 -1.74
CA TYR A 226 -18.30 19.56 -0.92
C TYR A 226 -19.17 19.61 0.34
N THR A 227 -20.35 19.00 0.34
CA THR A 227 -21.20 18.91 1.54
C THR A 227 -20.52 18.08 2.64
N VAL A 228 -19.95 16.92 2.28
CA VAL A 228 -19.26 16.04 3.25
C VAL A 228 -17.98 16.68 3.79
N VAL A 229 -17.19 17.31 2.92
CA VAL A 229 -15.97 18.04 3.33
C VAL A 229 -16.33 19.28 4.14
N GLY A 230 -17.34 20.03 3.70
CA GLY A 230 -17.83 21.25 4.34
C GLY A 230 -18.35 21.02 5.76
N ALA A 231 -19.01 19.89 6.01
CA ALA A 231 -19.43 19.51 7.37
C ALA A 231 -18.24 19.44 8.34
N GLY A 232 -17.09 18.93 7.90
CA GLY A 232 -15.86 18.93 8.70
C GLY A 232 -15.33 20.34 8.99
N ILE A 233 -15.37 21.23 8.00
CA ILE A 233 -14.95 22.63 8.15
C ILE A 233 -15.85 23.34 9.16
N LEU A 234 -17.16 23.07 9.15
CA LEU A 234 -18.10 23.60 10.14
C LEU A 234 -17.77 23.13 11.57
N VAL A 235 -17.33 21.88 11.76
CA VAL A 235 -16.87 21.38 13.06
C VAL A 235 -15.63 22.13 13.54
N VAL A 236 -14.65 22.40 12.65
CA VAL A 236 -13.47 23.20 13.00
C VAL A 236 -13.86 24.63 13.36
N ALA A 237 -14.72 25.26 12.57
CA ALA A 237 -15.24 26.60 12.84
C ALA A 237 -15.99 26.67 14.17
N ALA A 238 -16.82 25.67 14.49
CA ALA A 238 -17.49 25.56 15.78
C ALA A 238 -16.49 25.41 16.94
N GLY A 239 -15.41 24.63 16.75
CA GLY A 239 -14.32 24.52 17.72
C GLY A 239 -13.59 25.85 17.97
N LEU A 240 -13.33 26.63 16.90
CA LEU A 240 -12.75 27.97 17.00
C LEU A 240 -13.68 28.96 17.71
N LEU A 241 -14.97 28.98 17.36
CA LEU A 241 -15.97 29.82 18.02
C LEU A 241 -16.12 29.45 19.50
N TYR A 242 -16.09 28.16 19.82
CA TYR A 242 -16.10 27.67 21.20
C TYR A 242 -14.87 28.15 21.98
N GLN A 243 -13.67 28.09 21.36
CA GLN A 243 -12.44 28.60 21.96
C GLN A 243 -12.52 30.10 22.25
N LEU A 244 -13.06 30.89 21.32
CA LEU A 244 -13.21 32.34 21.47
C LEU A 244 -14.21 32.70 22.58
N ARG A 245 -15.26 31.88 22.75
CA ARG A 245 -16.30 32.13 23.76
C ARG A 245 -15.89 31.69 25.17
N ASN A 246 -15.16 30.58 25.29
CA ASN A 246 -14.83 29.94 26.57
C ASN A 246 -13.32 29.93 26.80
N ALA A 247 -12.77 31.08 27.21
CA ALA A 247 -11.33 31.26 27.43
C ALA A 247 -10.72 30.30 28.49
N GLN A 248 -11.53 29.70 29.36
CA GLN A 248 -11.04 28.74 30.36
C GLN A 248 -10.90 27.29 29.86
N ASP A 249 -11.58 26.88 28.78
CA ASP A 249 -11.58 25.48 28.30
C ASP A 249 -10.91 25.31 26.93
N HIS A 250 -9.61 25.60 26.88
CA HIS A 250 -8.79 25.40 25.69
C HIS A 250 -8.62 23.92 25.30
N ALA A 251 -8.73 22.99 26.26
CA ALA A 251 -8.49 21.57 26.01
C ALA A 251 -9.60 20.95 25.17
N THR A 252 -10.86 21.22 25.52
CA THR A 252 -12.02 20.75 24.75
C THR A 252 -12.05 21.35 23.35
N ALA A 253 -11.83 22.67 23.24
CA ALA A 253 -11.77 23.36 21.95
C ALA A 253 -10.72 22.76 21.02
N ARG A 254 -9.51 22.50 21.55
CA ARG A 254 -8.42 21.88 20.79
C ARG A 254 -8.76 20.47 20.30
N ARG A 255 -9.43 19.65 21.13
CA ARG A 255 -9.88 18.30 20.73
C ARG A 255 -10.90 18.36 19.59
N ILE A 256 -11.87 19.28 19.67
CA ILE A 256 -12.88 19.49 18.62
C ILE A 256 -12.21 19.93 17.32
N MET A 257 -11.32 20.93 17.38
CA MET A 257 -10.61 21.41 16.20
C MET A 257 -9.71 20.33 15.58
N LEU A 258 -8.96 19.58 16.39
CA LEU A 258 -8.12 18.48 15.89
C LEU A 258 -8.95 17.36 15.27
N GLY A 259 -10.08 17.00 15.89
CA GLY A 259 -11.01 16.01 15.34
C GLY A 259 -11.60 16.47 14.00
N GLY A 260 -12.10 17.70 13.93
CA GLY A 260 -12.61 18.31 12.70
C GLY A 260 -11.55 18.40 11.61
N LEU A 261 -10.33 18.84 11.93
CA LEU A 261 -9.22 18.94 10.98
C LEU A 261 -8.82 17.56 10.45
N THR A 262 -8.71 16.58 11.34
CA THR A 262 -8.39 15.19 10.96
C THR A 262 -9.47 14.63 10.04
N TRP A 263 -10.75 14.91 10.32
CA TRP A 263 -11.85 14.54 9.44
C TRP A 263 -11.76 15.22 8.07
N VAL A 264 -11.58 16.54 8.02
CA VAL A 264 -11.47 17.29 6.75
C VAL A 264 -10.34 16.74 5.89
N VAL A 265 -9.14 16.59 6.46
CA VAL A 265 -7.97 16.09 5.72
C VAL A 265 -8.20 14.65 5.24
N SER A 266 -8.70 13.77 6.11
CA SER A 266 -8.94 12.36 5.76
C SER A 266 -10.05 12.21 4.73
N ALA A 267 -11.20 12.85 4.95
CA ALA A 267 -12.35 12.79 4.06
C ALA A 267 -12.03 13.44 2.71
N PHE A 268 -11.40 14.61 2.68
CA PHE A 268 -10.98 15.24 1.44
C PHE A 268 -10.01 14.35 0.66
N SER A 269 -9.00 13.77 1.33
CA SER A 269 -8.00 12.93 0.67
C SER A 269 -8.59 11.67 0.03
N ILE A 270 -9.51 11.00 0.74
CA ILE A 270 -10.16 9.78 0.25
C ILE A 270 -11.22 10.10 -0.81
N LEU A 271 -12.10 11.06 -0.51
CA LEU A 271 -13.23 11.38 -1.38
C LEU A 271 -12.80 12.12 -2.64
N ALA A 272 -11.74 12.91 -2.64
CA ALA A 272 -11.26 13.60 -3.84
C ALA A 272 -10.94 12.58 -4.94
N VAL A 273 -10.34 11.46 -4.55
CA VAL A 273 -9.91 10.40 -5.46
C VAL A 273 -11.12 9.71 -6.08
N PHE A 274 -12.09 9.32 -5.25
CA PHE A 274 -13.34 8.74 -5.73
C PHE A 274 -14.13 9.74 -6.59
N TYR A 275 -14.20 10.99 -6.14
CA TYR A 275 -14.81 12.08 -6.89
C TYR A 275 -14.16 12.23 -8.27
N SER A 276 -12.83 12.15 -8.38
CA SER A 276 -12.14 12.22 -9.66
C SER A 276 -12.52 11.11 -10.62
N ASP A 277 -12.67 9.88 -10.13
CA ASP A 277 -13.04 8.75 -10.97
C ASP A 277 -14.48 8.88 -11.48
N TRP A 278 -15.42 9.20 -10.59
CA TRP A 278 -16.83 9.36 -10.94
C TRP A 278 -17.08 10.59 -11.81
N ALA A 279 -16.43 11.73 -11.52
CA ALA A 279 -16.57 12.94 -12.30
C ALA A 279 -16.06 12.72 -13.74
N LEU A 280 -14.87 12.11 -13.90
CA LEU A 280 -14.36 11.77 -15.22
C LEU A 280 -15.30 10.80 -15.95
N GLY A 281 -15.74 9.72 -15.30
CA GLY A 281 -16.65 8.74 -15.92
C GLY A 281 -18.00 9.33 -16.36
N MET A 282 -18.54 10.28 -15.60
CA MET A 282 -19.76 11.02 -15.99
C MET A 282 -19.51 12.01 -17.12
N MET A 283 -18.38 12.72 -17.13
CA MET A 283 -18.06 13.70 -18.18
C MET A 283 -17.78 13.02 -19.53
N THR A 284 -17.28 11.79 -19.52
CA THR A 284 -16.98 11.00 -20.74
C THR A 284 -18.14 10.13 -21.22
N ASP A 285 -19.30 10.19 -20.55
CA ASP A 285 -20.41 9.24 -20.74
C ASP A 285 -19.96 7.76 -20.72
N ASN A 286 -18.97 7.46 -19.88
CA ASN A 286 -18.36 6.13 -19.72
C ASN A 286 -18.18 5.85 -18.23
N ILE A 287 -19.32 5.67 -17.56
CA ILE A 287 -19.37 5.49 -16.10
C ILE A 287 -18.59 4.25 -15.65
N THR A 288 -18.55 3.19 -16.47
CA THR A 288 -17.77 1.98 -16.15
C THR A 288 -16.27 2.24 -16.19
N GLY A 289 -15.82 3.16 -17.06
CA GLY A 289 -14.42 3.49 -17.27
C GLY A 289 -13.68 2.42 -18.09
N LEU A 290 -14.40 1.69 -18.95
CA LEU A 290 -13.81 0.72 -19.87
C LEU A 290 -13.02 1.45 -20.96
N PRO A 291 -11.76 1.07 -21.23
CA PRO A 291 -11.01 1.68 -22.31
C PRO A 291 -11.59 1.26 -23.68
N SER A 292 -11.61 2.18 -24.63
CA SER A 292 -11.91 1.89 -26.04
C SER A 292 -10.68 2.17 -26.92
N GLY A 293 -10.53 1.40 -28.00
CA GLY A 293 -9.46 1.58 -28.99
C GLY A 293 -8.06 1.18 -28.52
N ASP A 294 -7.04 1.85 -29.07
CA ASP A 294 -5.63 1.47 -28.97
C ASP A 294 -5.01 1.66 -27.58
N ALA A 295 -5.66 2.44 -26.71
CA ALA A 295 -5.19 2.67 -25.34
C ALA A 295 -5.54 1.52 -24.38
N SER A 296 -6.35 0.56 -24.81
CA SER A 296 -6.82 -0.57 -23.98
C SER A 296 -5.69 -1.42 -23.39
N ALA A 297 -4.65 -1.73 -24.18
CA ALA A 297 -3.51 -2.49 -23.71
C ALA A 297 -2.73 -1.77 -22.58
N LEU A 298 -2.50 -0.47 -22.74
CA LEU A 298 -1.82 0.37 -21.74
C LEU A 298 -2.66 0.46 -20.46
N TYR A 299 -3.98 0.66 -20.61
CA TYR A 299 -4.92 0.71 -19.50
C TYR A 299 -4.88 -0.58 -18.67
N TRP A 300 -5.04 -1.74 -19.31
CA TRP A 300 -5.08 -3.01 -18.60
C TRP A 300 -3.73 -3.37 -17.99
N THR A 301 -2.63 -3.03 -18.66
CA THR A 301 -1.28 -3.22 -18.11
C THR A 301 -1.07 -2.34 -16.88
N TYR A 302 -1.51 -1.08 -16.90
CA TYR A 302 -1.49 -0.21 -15.72
C TYR A 302 -2.35 -0.79 -14.59
N TRP A 303 -3.56 -1.23 -14.93
CA TRP A 303 -4.50 -1.78 -13.95
C TRP A 303 -3.93 -3.03 -13.27
N VAL A 304 -3.41 -3.99 -14.03
CA VAL A 304 -2.82 -5.24 -13.52
C VAL A 304 -1.52 -4.96 -12.75
N SER A 305 -0.62 -4.11 -13.28
CA SER A 305 0.66 -3.80 -12.61
C SER A 305 0.45 -3.19 -11.21
N LYS A 306 -0.57 -2.33 -11.05
CA LYS A 306 -0.94 -1.76 -9.76
C LYS A 306 -1.47 -2.80 -8.76
N ARG A 307 -1.89 -3.98 -9.24
CA ARG A 307 -2.38 -5.10 -8.40
C ARG A 307 -1.30 -6.12 -8.09
N LEU A 308 -0.14 -6.08 -8.72
CA LEU A 308 0.97 -7.01 -8.42
C LEU A 308 1.34 -7.07 -6.93
N PRO A 309 1.37 -5.96 -6.16
CA PRO A 309 1.62 -6.03 -4.72
C PRO A 309 0.58 -6.84 -3.94
N MET A 310 -0.63 -7.07 -4.49
CA MET A 310 -1.64 -7.90 -3.83
C MET A 310 -1.31 -9.40 -3.90
N PHE A 311 -0.53 -9.81 -4.91
CA PHE A 311 -0.10 -11.20 -5.11
C PHE A 311 1.19 -11.54 -4.36
N SER A 312 1.72 -10.59 -3.58
CA SER A 312 2.86 -10.85 -2.72
C SER A 312 2.43 -11.83 -1.61
N LEU A 313 2.92 -13.07 -1.66
CA LEU A 313 2.53 -14.20 -0.83
C LEU A 313 3.55 -14.45 0.29
#